data_AF-K9TN72-F1
#
_entry.id   AF-K9TN72-F1
#
_cell.length_a   1.000
_cell.length_b   1.000
_cell.length_c   1.000
_cell.angle_alpha   90.00
_cell.angle_beta   90.00
_cell.angle_gamma   90.00
#
_symmetry.space_group_name_H-M   'P 1'
#
loop_
_entity.id
_entity.type
_entity.pdbx_description
1 polymer ?
#
loop_
_entity_poly.entity_id
_entity_poly.type
_entity_poly.pdbx_seq_one_letter_code
_entity_poly.pdbx_strand_id
1 'polypeptide(L)' 'MSSGDHNHIIIRPDARKIELLEEFLHATQIKFGILDKLGHHAAEINVKDFMIKHQKMINLSQKDIDSLVIMRDSYINSQ' A
#
# COMPACT_ATOMS: atom_id res chain seq x y z
N MET A 1 -14.56 16.71 8.30
CA MET A 1 -13.78 15.78 7.45
C MET A 1 -14.39 14.41 7.65
N SER A 2 -14.89 13.79 6.59
CA SER A 2 -15.62 12.51 6.68
C SER A 2 -14.70 11.46 7.30
N SER A 3 -15.00 11.00 8.52
CA SER A 3 -14.51 9.70 8.98
C SER A 3 -15.16 8.67 8.07
N GLY A 4 -14.49 8.36 6.96
CA GLY A 4 -14.88 7.27 6.09
C GLY A 4 -14.90 6.00 6.92
N ASP A 5 -15.95 5.21 6.77
CA ASP A 5 -16.04 3.90 7.36
C ASP A 5 -14.95 3.02 6.70
N HIS A 6 -13.77 2.93 7.34
CA HIS A 6 -12.60 2.16 6.84
C HIS A 6 -12.83 0.64 6.86
N ASN A 7 -14.06 0.19 7.11
CA ASN A 7 -14.46 -1.21 6.97
C ASN A 7 -14.61 -1.64 5.51
N HIS A 8 -14.56 -0.70 4.55
CA HIS A 8 -14.73 -0.98 3.14
C HIS A 8 -13.47 -0.63 2.33
N ILE A 9 -13.00 -1.59 1.53
CA ILE A 9 -11.97 -1.39 0.52
C ILE A 9 -12.69 -1.14 -0.80
N ILE A 10 -12.44 0.02 -1.41
CA ILE A 10 -13.06 0.43 -2.68
C ILE A 10 -12.05 0.20 -3.80
N ILE A 11 -12.38 -0.67 -4.73
CA ILE A 11 -11.54 -0.96 -5.90
C ILE A 11 -12.32 -0.77 -7.19
N ARG A 12 -11.60 -0.49 -8.27
CA ARG A 12 -12.15 -0.50 -9.63
C ARG A 12 -12.47 -1.94 -10.06
N PRO A 13 -13.48 -2.17 -10.93
CA PRO A 13 -13.82 -3.52 -11.40
C PRO A 13 -12.67 -4.27 -12.08
N ASP A 14 -11.74 -3.54 -12.71
CA ASP A 14 -10.56 -4.06 -13.40
C ASP A 14 -9.27 -3.98 -12.55
N ALA A 15 -9.42 -3.70 -11.24
CA ALA A 15 -8.28 -3.60 -10.34
C ALA A 15 -7.46 -4.88 -10.34
N ARG A 16 -6.15 -4.73 -10.49
CA ARG A 16 -5.21 -5.84 -10.39
C ARG A 16 -5.09 -6.26 -8.93
N LYS A 17 -4.68 -7.51 -8.73
CA LYS A 17 -4.42 -8.05 -7.39
C LYS A 17 -3.48 -7.17 -6.56
N ILE A 18 -2.46 -6.58 -7.19
CA ILE A 18 -1.50 -5.68 -6.51
C ILE A 18 -2.18 -4.43 -5.95
N GLU A 19 -3.11 -3.82 -6.69
CA GLU A 19 -3.85 -2.63 -6.28
C GLU A 19 -4.80 -2.96 -5.11
N LEU A 20 -5.47 -4.12 -5.17
CA LEU A 20 -6.31 -4.58 -4.05
C LEU A 20 -5.50 -4.81 -2.77
N LEU A 21 -4.30 -5.39 -2.88
CA LEU A 21 -3.42 -5.64 -1.74
C LEU A 21 -2.89 -4.33 -1.14
N GLU A 22 -2.54 -3.35 -1.98
CA GLU A 22 -2.10 -2.02 -1.55
C GLU A 22 -3.21 -1.32 -0.74
N GLU A 23 -4.43 -1.24 -1.29
CA GLU A 23 -5.59 -0.66 -0.60
C GLU A 23 -5.94 -1.39 0.71
N PHE A 24 -5.85 -2.72 0.72
CA PHE A 24 -6.03 -3.50 1.94
C PHE A 24 -5.01 -3.13 3.03
N LEU A 25 -3.74 -2.95 2.66
CA LEU A 25 -2.68 -2.58 3.59
C LEU A 25 -2.83 -1.14 4.08
N HIS A 26 -3.25 -0.21 3.23
CA HIS A 26 -3.57 1.17 3.64
C HIS A 26 -4.73 1.20 4.64
N ALA A 27 -5.84 0.50 4.37
CA ALA A 27 -6.95 0.38 5.31
C ALA A 27 -6.50 -0.24 6.65
N THR A 28 -5.60 -1.23 6.59
CA THR A 28 -4.99 -1.86 7.76
C THR A 28 -4.14 -0.86 8.56
N GLN A 29 -3.31 -0.05 7.90
CA GLN A 29 -2.52 0.99 8.55
C GLN A 29 -3.40 2.02 9.28
N ILE A 30 -4.51 2.43 8.68
CA ILE A 30 -5.47 3.35 9.32
C ILE A 30 -6.09 2.69 10.55
N LYS A 31 -6.58 1.45 10.43
CA LYS A 31 -7.18 0.71 11.54
C LYS A 31 -6.25 0.55 12.74
N PHE A 32 -4.94 0.42 12.50
CA PHE A 32 -3.93 0.31 13.56
C PHE A 32 -3.29 1.65 13.98
N GLY A 33 -3.76 2.79 13.44
CA GLY A 33 -3.20 4.10 13.74
C GLY A 33 -1.74 4.27 13.28
N ILE A 34 -1.31 3.52 12.28
CA ILE A 34 0.04 3.60 11.69
C ILE A 34 0.16 4.87 10.85
N LEU A 35 -0.89 5.22 10.11
CA LEU A 35 -0.92 6.45 9.30
C LEU A 35 -0.69 7.70 10.16
N ASP A 36 -1.34 7.77 11.32
CA ASP A 36 -1.21 8.91 12.25
C ASP A 36 0.19 9.02 12.86
N LYS A 37 0.88 7.87 13.03
CA LYS A 37 2.22 7.81 13.62
C LYS A 37 3.33 8.12 12.62
N LEU A 38 3.22 7.59 11.40
CA LEU A 38 4.25 7.72 10.37
C LEU A 38 4.06 8.94 9.48
N GLY A 39 2.83 9.45 9.37
CA GLY A 39 2.43 10.38 8.33
C GLY A 39 2.29 9.69 6.97
N HIS A 40 1.58 10.36 6.05
CA HIS A 40 1.21 9.79 4.76
C HIS A 40 2.41 9.23 3.98
N HIS A 41 3.50 10.01 3.93
CA HIS A 41 4.64 9.65 3.10
C HIS A 41 5.37 8.39 3.57
N ALA A 42 5.66 8.28 4.87
CA ALA A 42 6.31 7.10 5.41
C ALA A 42 5.36 5.89 5.46
N ALA A 43 4.04 6.12 5.58
CA ALA A 43 3.03 5.07 5.46
C ALA A 43 3.02 4.45 4.05
N GLU A 44 3.13 5.26 2.99
CA GLU A 44 3.24 4.80 1.59
C GLU A 44 4.45 3.91 1.35
N ILE A 45 5.63 4.35 1.81
CA ILE A 45 6.86 3.57 1.74
C ILE A 45 6.71 2.26 2.52
N ASN A 46 6.11 2.31 3.72
CA ASN A 46 5.91 1.16 4.57
C ASN A 46 5.02 0.07 3.92
N VAL A 47 3.94 0.45 3.22
CA VAL A 47 3.11 -0.51 2.47
C VAL A 47 3.94 -1.20 1.38
N LYS A 48 4.68 -0.42 0.61
CA LYS A 48 5.46 -0.93 -0.52
C LYS A 48 6.59 -1.84 -0.05
N ASP A 49 7.29 -1.46 1.02
CA ASP A 49 8.32 -2.31 1.64
C ASP A 49 7.73 -3.62 2.17
N PHE A 50 6.53 -3.60 2.76
CA PHE A 50 5.85 -4.82 3.18
C PHE A 50 5.58 -5.74 1.99
N MET A 51 5.01 -5.20 0.90
CA MET A 51 4.67 -6.00 -0.28
C MET A 51 5.91 -6.58 -0.96
N ILE A 52 6.99 -5.80 -1.08
CA ILE A 52 8.28 -6.26 -1.63
C ILE A 52 8.88 -7.36 -0.75
N LYS A 53 8.97 -7.12 0.57
CA LYS A 53 9.57 -8.07 1.51
C LYS A 53 8.81 -9.40 1.57
N HIS A 54 7.48 -9.34 1.47
CA HIS A 54 6.61 -10.51 1.60
C HIS A 54 6.10 -11.05 0.25
N GLN A 55 6.74 -10.69 -0.86
CA GLN A 55 6.32 -11.00 -2.24
C GLN A 55 5.90 -12.46 -2.49
N LYS A 56 6.62 -13.43 -1.89
CA LYS A 56 6.31 -14.87 -2.01
C LYS A 56 5.03 -15.25 -1.26
N MET A 57 4.81 -14.66 -0.09
CA MET A 57 3.63 -14.92 0.76
C MET A 57 2.35 -14.42 0.10
N ILE A 58 2.40 -13.23 -0.50
CA ILE A 58 1.24 -12.62 -1.17
C ILE A 58 1.15 -12.96 -2.66
N ASN A 59 2.06 -13.82 -3.16
CA ASN A 59 2.11 -14.30 -4.55
C ASN A 59 2.06 -13.15 -5.56
N LEU A 60 3.07 -12.27 -5.50
CA LEU A 60 3.35 -11.22 -6.48
C LEU A 60 4.35 -11.71 -7.52
N SER A 61 4.15 -11.28 -8.76
CA SER A 61 5.09 -11.55 -9.86
C SER A 61 6.29 -10.61 -9.82
N GLN A 62 7.39 -10.94 -10.50
CA GLN A 62 8.54 -10.03 -10.60
C GLN A 62 8.14 -8.66 -11.19
N LYS A 63 7.22 -8.64 -12.16
CA LYS A 63 6.70 -7.39 -12.77
C LYS A 63 5.97 -6.51 -11.75
N ASP A 64 5.23 -7.11 -10.82
CA ASP A 64 4.58 -6.39 -9.73
C ASP A 64 5.62 -5.75 -8.80
N ILE A 65 6.70 -6.48 -8.53
CA ILE A 65 7.79 -6.03 -7.66
C ILE A 65 8.56 -4.89 -8.30
N ASP A 66 8.88 -4.99 -9.59
CA ASP A 66 9.54 -3.91 -10.33
C ASP A 66 8.68 -2.63 -10.28
N SER A 67 7.35 -2.77 -10.40
CA SER A 67 6.42 -1.65 -10.28
C SER A 67 6.42 -1.05 -8.87
N LEU A 68 6.40 -1.89 -7.82
CA LEU A 68 6.43 -1.44 -6.43
C LEU A 68 7.72 -0.73 -6.06
N VAL A 69 8.87 -1.20 -6.58
CA VAL A 69 10.16 -0.55 -6.37
C VAL A 69 10.16 0.85 -6.98
N ILE A 70 9.70 1.00 -8.23
CA ILE A 70 9.59 2.31 -8.89
C ILE A 70 8.68 3.25 -8.08
N MET A 71 7.51 2.76 -7.65
CA MET A 71 6.58 3.58 -6.87
C MET A 71 7.18 3.98 -5.52
N ARG A 72 7.82 3.05 -4.80
CA ARG A 72 8.46 3.34 -3.50
C ARG A 72 9.55 4.38 -3.66
N ASP A 73 10.40 4.22 -4.67
CA ASP A 73 11.52 5.13 -4.93
C ASP A 73 11.00 6.52 -5.34
N SER A 74 9.86 6.61 -6.02
CA SER A 74 9.23 7.91 -6.29
C SER A 74 8.78 8.64 -5.02
N TYR A 75 8.31 7.91 -4.01
CA TYR A 75 8.05 8.50 -2.69
C TYR A 75 9.36 8.92 -2.04
N ILE A 76 10.35 8.03 -1.90
CA ILE A 76 11.64 8.37 -1.27
C ILE A 76 12.28 9.64 -1.86
N ASN A 77 12.21 9.81 -3.18
CA ASN A 77 12.81 10.93 -3.89
C ASN A 77 11.94 12.20 -3.92
N SER A 78 10.70 12.16 -3.45
CA SER A 78 9.82 13.33 -3.38
C SER A 78 9.84 14.02 -2.01
N GLN A 79 10.81 13.70 -1.16
CA GLN A 79 11.12 14.37 0.11
C GLN A 79 12.04 15.57 -0.08
#